data_AF-A0A1F8NTG0-F1
#
_entry.id   AF-A0A1F8NTG0-F1
#
_cell.length_a   1.000
_cell.length_b   1.000
_cell.length_c   1.000
_cell.angle_alpha   90.00
_cell.angle_beta   90.00
_cell.angle_gamma   90.00
#
_symmetry.space_group_name_H-M   'P 1'
#
loop_
_entity.id
_entity.type
_entity.pdbx_description
1 polymer ?
#
loop_
_entity_poly.entity_id
_entity_poly.type
_entity_poly.pdbx_seq_one_letter_code
_entity_poly.pdbx_strand_id
1 'polypeptide(L)'
;MARLAEEFAAGTVNRAQFQELFQHYQNERRTIETWLESDRDSASWKKAATEGKSVIIRRAHEAAVLGYAVYENDSGIPLNTIGRFEIDPALAIPMLSSYRSATQEIFGASVRSTQIEGGRWVCFVSGAYTTLMALFNTEPSGRQLGSLEELHTLFEQANRPFLQAPPVDPERLVFPHSLFLGRS
;
A
#
# COMPACT_ATOMS: atom_id res chain seq x y z
N MET A 1 10.93 -4.28 -9.54
CA MET A 1 10.65 -4.14 -8.09
C MET A 1 11.05 -5.39 -7.30
N ALA A 2 10.59 -6.60 -7.66
CA ALA A 2 10.96 -7.84 -6.96
C ALA A 2 12.48 -8.05 -6.81
N ARG A 3 13.25 -7.83 -7.89
CA ARG A 3 14.72 -7.91 -7.86
C ARG A 3 15.39 -6.98 -6.84
N LEU A 4 14.89 -5.74 -6.68
CA LEU A 4 15.44 -4.78 -5.71
C LEU A 4 15.16 -5.24 -4.27
N ALA A 5 13.99 -5.83 -4.04
CA ALA A 5 13.64 -6.44 -2.75
C ALA A 5 14.53 -7.66 -2.45
N GLU A 6 14.81 -8.50 -3.44
CA GLU A 6 15.75 -9.63 -3.30
C GLU A 6 17.18 -9.17 -3.03
N GLU A 7 17.66 -8.14 -3.71
CA GLU A 7 19.00 -7.58 -3.51
C GLU A 7 19.17 -6.97 -2.11
N PHE A 8 18.13 -6.33 -1.57
CA PHE A 8 18.12 -5.88 -0.17
C PHE A 8 18.07 -7.07 0.81
N ALA A 9 17.21 -8.05 0.56
CA ALA A 9 17.10 -9.26 1.39
C ALA A 9 18.41 -10.07 1.42
N ALA A 10 19.15 -10.10 0.32
CA ALA A 10 20.47 -10.73 0.22
C ALA A 10 21.60 -9.91 0.88
N GLY A 11 21.31 -8.67 1.33
CA GLY A 11 22.29 -7.76 1.92
C GLY A 11 23.22 -7.06 0.91
N THR A 12 22.95 -7.22 -0.40
CA THR A 12 23.73 -6.58 -1.48
C THR A 12 23.48 -5.08 -1.56
N VAL A 13 22.28 -4.64 -1.16
CA VAL A 13 21.86 -3.23 -1.14
C VAL A 13 21.52 -2.84 0.29
N ASN A 14 21.99 -1.69 0.75
CA ASN A 14 21.66 -1.18 2.08
C ASN A 14 20.32 -0.42 2.10
N ARG A 15 19.83 -0.06 3.29
CA ARG A 15 18.53 0.61 3.47
C ARG A 15 18.38 1.91 2.68
N ALA A 16 19.38 2.78 2.74
CA ALA A 16 19.35 4.08 2.08
C ALA A 16 19.29 3.89 0.55
N GLN A 17 20.12 3.00 0.01
CA GLN A 17 20.14 2.66 -1.41
C GLN A 17 18.82 2.06 -1.87
N PHE A 18 18.22 1.16 -1.07
CA PHE A 18 16.90 0.59 -1.40
C PHE A 18 15.84 1.68 -1.50
N GLN A 19 15.80 2.61 -0.54
CA GLN A 19 14.82 3.69 -0.52
C GLN A 19 14.95 4.60 -1.74
N GLU A 20 16.17 5.03 -2.07
CA GLU A 20 16.44 5.87 -3.23
C GLU A 20 16.10 5.18 -4.57
N LEU A 21 16.56 3.94 -4.75
CA LEU A 21 16.29 3.16 -5.96
C LEU A 21 14.79 2.89 -6.12
N PHE A 22 14.10 2.54 -5.03
CA PHE A 22 12.66 2.34 -5.05
C PHE A 22 11.92 3.63 -5.45
N GLN A 23 12.31 4.77 -4.87
CA GLN A 23 11.71 6.07 -5.22
C GLN A 23 11.96 6.43 -6.68
N HIS A 24 13.16 6.17 -7.20
CA HIS A 24 13.49 6.38 -8.61
C HIS A 24 12.59 5.56 -9.54
N TYR A 25 12.51 4.24 -9.33
CA TYR A 25 11.67 3.37 -10.16
C TYR A 25 10.17 3.72 -10.09
N GLN A 26 9.67 4.17 -8.94
CA GLN A 26 8.29 4.64 -8.81
C GLN A 26 8.02 5.88 -9.67
N ASN A 27 8.99 6.80 -9.76
CA ASN A 27 8.86 7.99 -10.59
C ASN A 27 8.91 7.63 -12.10
N GLU A 28 9.76 6.68 -12.50
CA GLU A 28 9.80 6.19 -13.89
C GLU A 28 8.49 5.53 -14.31
N ARG A 29 7.94 4.62 -13.48
CA ARG A 29 6.65 3.96 -13.75
C ARG A 29 5.54 4.97 -13.96
N ARG A 30 5.43 5.98 -13.10
CA ARG A 30 4.42 7.04 -13.21
C ARG A 30 4.53 7.81 -14.52
N THR A 31 5.76 8.11 -14.93
CA THR A 31 6.01 8.82 -16.18
C THR A 31 5.45 7.99 -17.33
N ILE A 32 5.79 6.70 -17.40
CA ILE A 32 5.26 5.79 -18.42
C ILE A 32 3.73 5.72 -18.40
N GLU A 33 3.10 5.60 -17.23
CA GLU A 33 1.63 5.56 -17.11
C GLU A 33 0.96 6.85 -17.62
N THR A 34 1.52 8.01 -17.27
CA THR A 34 1.00 9.32 -17.72
C THR A 34 1.08 9.46 -19.24
N TRP A 35 2.18 8.98 -19.83
CA TRP A 35 2.38 8.99 -21.28
C TRP A 35 1.41 8.04 -21.99
N LEU A 36 1.22 6.82 -21.49
CA LEU A 36 0.25 5.84 -22.01
C LEU A 36 -1.21 6.32 -21.96
N GLU A 37 -1.58 7.06 -20.92
CA GLU A 37 -2.89 7.71 -20.84
C GLU A 37 -3.05 8.81 -21.89
N SER A 38 -1.97 9.57 -22.18
CA SER A 38 -2.00 10.68 -23.14
C SER A 38 -1.89 10.26 -24.62
N ASP A 39 -1.27 9.12 -24.93
CA ASP A 39 -0.95 8.70 -26.31
C ASP A 39 -2.12 7.98 -27.01
N ARG A 40 -3.23 7.72 -26.30
CA ARG A 40 -4.42 7.04 -26.87
C ARG A 40 -5.39 7.94 -27.64
N ASP A 41 -5.13 9.23 -27.82
CA ASP A 41 -6.09 10.15 -28.47
C ASP A 41 -5.41 11.19 -29.39
N SER A 42 -4.75 10.74 -30.45
CA SER A 42 -4.23 11.61 -31.52
C SER A 42 -5.32 12.02 -32.54
N ALA A 43 -6.39 12.71 -32.11
CA ALA A 43 -7.28 13.47 -33.01
C ALA A 43 -8.31 14.43 -32.35
N SER A 44 -8.22 14.79 -31.07
CA SER A 44 -9.46 15.23 -30.38
C SER A 44 -9.30 16.34 -29.32
N TRP A 45 -8.95 17.57 -29.74
CA TRP A 45 -8.89 18.74 -28.84
C TRP A 45 -10.22 19.06 -28.11
N LYS A 46 -11.39 18.70 -28.68
CA LYS A 46 -12.70 18.80 -27.98
C LYS A 46 -12.92 17.69 -26.95
N LYS A 47 -12.37 16.49 -27.15
CA LYS A 47 -12.33 15.47 -26.11
C LYS A 47 -11.39 15.89 -25.00
N ALA A 48 -10.21 16.45 -25.29
CA ALA A 48 -9.25 16.90 -24.29
C ALA A 48 -9.85 17.88 -23.25
N ALA A 49 -10.80 18.74 -23.63
CA ALA A 49 -11.52 19.61 -22.67
C ALA A 49 -12.53 18.86 -21.78
N THR A 50 -13.19 17.85 -22.33
CA THR A 50 -14.17 17.00 -21.60
C THR A 50 -13.44 15.97 -20.73
N GLU A 51 -12.36 15.42 -21.26
CA GLU A 51 -11.39 14.57 -20.60
C GLU A 51 -10.72 15.33 -19.46
N GLY A 52 -10.27 16.57 -19.67
CA GLY A 52 -9.74 17.45 -18.62
C GLY A 52 -10.74 17.64 -17.47
N LYS A 53 -12.03 17.86 -17.77
CA LYS A 53 -13.08 17.90 -16.73
C LYS A 53 -13.25 16.54 -16.03
N SER A 54 -13.23 15.44 -16.77
CA SER A 54 -13.34 14.09 -16.19
C SER A 54 -12.12 13.71 -15.35
N VAL A 55 -10.91 14.16 -15.72
CA VAL A 55 -9.65 13.96 -14.99
C VAL A 55 -9.69 14.76 -13.70
N ILE A 56 -10.20 16.00 -13.75
CA ILE A 56 -10.41 16.83 -12.56
C ILE A 56 -11.40 16.17 -11.59
N ILE A 57 -12.54 15.67 -12.09
CA ILE A 57 -13.53 14.98 -11.26
C ILE A 57 -12.95 13.68 -10.68
N ARG A 58 -12.23 12.88 -11.49
CA ARG A 58 -11.58 11.65 -11.02
C ARG A 58 -10.55 11.94 -9.93
N ARG A 59 -9.69 12.96 -10.11
CA ARG A 59 -8.72 13.39 -9.08
C ARG A 59 -9.38 13.93 -7.82
N ALA A 60 -10.47 14.68 -7.97
CA ALA A 60 -11.22 15.23 -6.83
C ALA A 60 -11.90 14.14 -5.99
N HIS A 61 -12.22 12.99 -6.58
CA HIS A 61 -12.80 11.83 -5.92
C HIS A 61 -11.83 10.66 -5.74
N GLU A 62 -10.54 10.86 -6.02
CA GLU A 62 -9.54 9.82 -5.81
C GLU A 62 -9.31 9.64 -4.31
N ALA A 63 -9.40 8.40 -3.84
CA ALA A 63 -9.21 8.11 -2.43
C ALA A 63 -7.77 8.45 -2.02
N ALA A 64 -7.62 9.33 -1.04
CA ALA A 64 -6.34 9.66 -0.46
C ALA A 64 -6.06 8.73 0.73
N VAL A 65 -4.86 8.16 0.75
CA VAL A 65 -4.35 7.41 1.90
C VAL A 65 -4.04 8.39 3.03
N LEU A 66 -4.67 8.19 4.18
CA LEU A 66 -4.44 8.96 5.40
C LEU A 66 -3.30 8.39 6.23
N GLY A 67 -3.19 7.06 6.31
CA GLY A 67 -2.17 6.38 7.09
C GLY A 67 -2.11 4.88 6.84
N TYR A 68 -1.03 4.26 7.31
CA TYR A 68 -0.79 2.83 7.29
C TYR A 68 -0.40 2.33 8.67
N ALA A 69 -0.77 1.10 8.98
CA ALA A 69 -0.22 0.35 10.10
C ALA A 69 0.11 -1.08 9.65
N VAL A 70 1.30 -1.57 9.99
CA VAL A 70 1.73 -2.94 9.69
C VAL A 70 1.77 -3.72 10.99
N TYR A 71 1.09 -4.86 11.03
CA TYR A 71 0.99 -5.74 12.21
C TYR A 71 1.67 -7.07 11.93
N GLU A 72 2.35 -7.62 12.93
CA GLU A 72 2.83 -8.99 12.88
C GLU A 72 1.65 -9.97 12.93
N ASN A 73 1.71 -11.05 12.14
CA ASN A 73 0.65 -12.05 12.11
C ASN A 73 0.60 -12.89 13.39
N ASP A 74 1.75 -13.28 13.93
CA ASP A 74 1.79 -14.20 15.08
C ASP A 74 1.39 -13.50 16.39
N SER A 75 2.02 -12.37 16.72
CA SER A 75 1.75 -11.66 17.97
C SER A 75 0.59 -10.66 17.92
N GLY A 76 0.21 -10.20 16.73
CA GLY A 76 -0.75 -9.09 16.56
C GLY A 76 -0.20 -7.72 16.97
N ILE A 77 1.09 -7.62 17.27
CA ILE A 77 1.74 -6.36 17.68
C ILE A 77 1.96 -5.47 16.44
N PRO A 78 1.72 -4.15 16.53
CA PRO A 78 2.06 -3.23 15.45
C PRO A 78 3.58 -3.11 15.30
N LEU A 79 4.10 -3.41 14.11
CA LEU A 79 5.50 -3.24 13.74
C LEU A 79 5.80 -1.78 13.40
N ASN A 80 4.88 -1.10 12.72
CA ASN A 80 5.04 0.32 12.37
C ASN A 80 3.69 0.97 12.06
N THR A 81 3.59 2.27 12.35
CA THR A 81 2.46 3.13 11.95
C THR A 81 3.02 4.37 11.25
N ILE A 82 2.51 4.67 10.06
CA ILE A 82 2.99 5.78 9.24
C ILE A 82 1.81 6.66 8.84
N GLY A 83 1.98 7.99 8.92
CA GLY A 83 0.94 8.96 8.57
C GLY A 83 -0.12 9.12 9.65
N ARG A 84 -1.30 9.63 9.27
CA ARG A 84 -2.45 9.84 10.16
C ARG A 84 -3.32 8.58 10.19
N PHE A 85 -2.82 7.55 10.84
CA PHE A 85 -3.59 6.33 11.11
C PHE A 85 -4.37 6.49 12.42
N GLU A 86 -5.42 7.30 12.39
CA GLU A 86 -6.24 7.65 13.56
C GLU A 86 -7.41 6.69 13.72
N ILE A 87 -7.09 5.40 13.90
CA ILE A 87 -8.05 4.37 14.31
C ILE A 87 -7.70 3.98 15.74
N ASP A 88 -8.68 4.02 16.63
CA ASP A 88 -8.52 3.55 18.01
C ASP A 88 -8.05 2.08 17.99
N PRO A 89 -6.94 1.73 18.68
CA PRO A 89 -6.50 0.35 18.82
C PRO A 89 -7.60 -0.62 19.28
N ALA A 90 -8.53 -0.16 20.13
CA ALA A 90 -9.66 -0.94 20.59
C ALA A 90 -10.64 -1.32 19.47
N LEU A 91 -10.65 -0.57 18.35
CA LEU A 91 -11.40 -0.89 17.14
C LEU A 91 -10.53 -1.65 16.12
N ALA A 92 -9.26 -1.26 15.99
CA ALA A 92 -8.35 -1.87 15.01
C ALA A 92 -8.12 -3.36 15.28
N ILE A 93 -7.93 -3.77 16.53
CA ILE A 93 -7.64 -5.17 16.88
C ILE A 93 -8.82 -6.10 16.57
N PRO A 94 -10.07 -5.81 16.98
CA PRO A 94 -11.22 -6.63 16.61
C PRO A 94 -11.44 -6.70 15.09
N MET A 95 -11.23 -5.59 14.36
CA MET A 95 -11.34 -5.60 12.90
C MET A 95 -10.29 -6.50 12.24
N LEU A 96 -9.05 -6.44 12.73
CA LEU A 96 -7.95 -7.29 12.26
C LEU A 96 -8.23 -8.78 12.54
N SER A 97 -8.72 -9.10 13.74
CA SER A 97 -9.13 -10.46 14.12
C SER A 97 -10.25 -10.99 13.22
N SER A 98 -11.30 -10.19 13.02
CA SER A 98 -12.44 -10.54 12.16
C SER A 98 -12.00 -10.76 10.71
N TYR A 99 -11.11 -9.90 10.21
CA TYR A 99 -10.53 -10.03 8.89
C TYR A 99 -9.75 -11.35 8.74
N ARG A 100 -8.87 -11.67 9.69
CA ARG A 100 -8.06 -12.89 9.66
C ARG A 100 -8.90 -14.17 9.67
N SER A 101 -9.92 -14.23 10.53
CA SER A 101 -10.87 -15.35 10.54
C SER A 101 -11.55 -15.52 9.19
N ALA A 102 -12.01 -14.42 8.59
CA ALA A 102 -12.70 -14.48 7.30
C ALA A 102 -11.76 -14.78 6.10
N THR A 103 -10.46 -14.49 6.20
CA THR A 103 -9.45 -14.90 5.19
C THR A 103 -9.04 -16.36 5.32
N GLN A 104 -9.06 -16.94 6.53
CA GLN A 104 -8.80 -18.38 6.71
C GLN A 104 -9.90 -19.24 6.09
N GLU A 105 -11.14 -18.74 6.06
CA GLU A 105 -12.29 -19.43 5.45
C GLU A 105 -12.35 -19.29 3.92
N ILE A 106 -11.82 -18.20 3.37
CA ILE A 106 -11.86 -17.90 1.93
C ILE A 106 -10.42 -17.92 1.39
N PHE A 107 -9.98 -19.08 0.92
CA PHE A 107 -8.73 -19.22 0.15
C PHE A 107 -8.72 -18.20 -1.02
N GLY A 108 -7.98 -17.10 -0.89
CA GLY A 108 -7.57 -16.28 -2.03
C GLY A 108 -7.88 -14.78 -2.02
N ALA A 109 -8.60 -14.23 -1.03
CA ALA A 109 -8.77 -12.76 -0.95
C ALA A 109 -7.67 -12.14 -0.07
N SER A 110 -6.53 -11.81 -0.68
CA SER A 110 -5.39 -11.12 -0.04
C SER A 110 -5.72 -9.70 0.41
N VAL A 111 -6.68 -9.03 -0.25
CA VAL A 111 -7.11 -7.67 0.07
C VAL A 111 -8.61 -7.62 0.40
N ARG A 112 -8.99 -6.93 1.47
CA ARG A 112 -10.38 -6.54 1.75
C ARG A 112 -10.46 -5.09 2.17
N SER A 113 -11.56 -4.43 1.85
CA SER A 113 -11.87 -3.07 2.29
C SER A 113 -13.24 -3.03 2.99
N THR A 114 -13.39 -2.13 3.96
CA THR A 114 -14.66 -1.89 4.65
C THR A 114 -14.79 -0.41 4.99
N GLN A 115 -16.01 0.10 4.93
CA GLN A 115 -16.30 1.46 5.37
C GLN A 115 -16.31 1.52 6.91
N ILE A 116 -15.82 2.63 7.46
CA ILE A 116 -15.88 2.96 8.88
C ILE A 116 -16.58 4.33 9.08
N GLU A 117 -16.69 4.75 10.34
CA GLU A 117 -17.31 6.02 10.69
C GLU A 117 -16.64 7.23 9.98
N GLY A 118 -17.49 8.19 9.58
CA GLY A 118 -17.07 9.40 8.89
C GLY A 118 -16.83 9.23 7.40
N GLY A 119 -17.31 8.14 6.79
CA GLY A 119 -17.18 7.88 5.35
C GLY A 119 -15.79 7.41 4.91
N ARG A 120 -14.88 7.22 5.87
CA ARG A 120 -13.53 6.70 5.67
C ARG A 120 -13.57 5.20 5.41
N TRP A 121 -12.49 4.69 4.81
CA TRP A 121 -12.38 3.28 4.47
C TRP A 121 -11.10 2.68 5.02
N VAL A 122 -11.20 1.46 5.53
CA VAL A 122 -10.06 0.68 6.01
C VAL A 122 -9.86 -0.50 5.08
N CYS A 123 -8.63 -0.66 4.61
CA CYS A 123 -8.23 -1.79 3.78
C CYS A 123 -7.23 -2.66 4.55
N PHE A 124 -7.37 -3.97 4.37
CA PHE A 124 -6.53 -4.98 4.96
C PHE A 124 -5.85 -5.75 3.84
N VAL A 125 -4.53 -5.88 3.90
CA VAL A 125 -3.75 -6.71 3.01
C VAL A 125 -3.01 -7.76 3.84
N SER A 126 -3.39 -9.03 3.68
CA SER A 126 -2.72 -10.13 4.37
C SER A 126 -1.50 -10.57 3.58
N GLY A 127 -0.35 -10.62 4.23
CA GLY A 127 0.84 -11.33 3.76
C GLY A 127 1.09 -12.61 4.56
N ALA A 128 2.23 -13.25 4.34
CA ALA A 128 2.62 -14.47 5.02
C ALA A 128 3.03 -14.21 6.48
N TYR A 129 3.68 -13.08 6.76
CA TYR A 129 4.24 -12.75 8.07
C TYR A 129 3.52 -11.59 8.75
N THR A 130 2.91 -10.72 7.96
CA THR A 130 2.36 -9.45 8.42
C THR A 130 1.05 -9.11 7.74
N THR A 131 0.25 -8.27 8.39
CA THR A 131 -0.97 -7.68 7.81
C THR A 131 -0.80 -6.16 7.73
N LEU A 132 -1.01 -5.59 6.55
CA LEU A 132 -1.08 -4.14 6.36
C LEU A 132 -2.54 -3.67 6.54
N MET A 133 -2.73 -2.64 7.34
CA MET A 133 -3.95 -1.85 7.42
C MET A 133 -3.71 -0.47 6.80
N ALA A 134 -4.55 -0.07 5.84
CA ALA A 134 -4.49 1.23 5.20
C ALA A 134 -5.79 2.00 5.43
N LEU A 135 -5.69 3.24 5.91
CA LEU A 135 -6.82 4.12 6.11
C LEU A 135 -6.92 5.10 4.94
N PHE A 136 -8.12 5.19 4.34
CA PHE A 136 -8.46 6.10 3.25
C PHE A 136 -9.55 7.08 3.67
N ASN A 137 -9.56 8.26 3.06
CA ASN A 137 -10.62 9.25 3.26
C ASN A 137 -11.96 8.82 2.62
N THR A 138 -11.94 8.04 1.55
CA THR A 138 -13.10 7.54 0.79
C THR A 138 -12.81 6.15 0.26
N GLU A 139 -13.77 5.54 -0.46
CA GLU A 139 -13.61 4.21 -1.05
C GLU A 139 -12.46 4.20 -2.07
N PRO A 140 -11.43 3.33 -1.89
CA PRO A 140 -10.36 3.20 -2.86
C PRO A 140 -10.78 2.41 -4.09
N SER A 141 -10.24 2.81 -5.24
CA SER A 141 -10.42 2.07 -6.49
C SER A 141 -9.68 0.72 -6.48
N GLY A 142 -10.11 -0.22 -7.33
CA GLY A 142 -9.43 -1.51 -7.48
C GLY A 142 -7.94 -1.39 -7.85
N ARG A 143 -7.56 -0.35 -8.62
CA ARG A 143 -6.15 -0.06 -8.93
C ARG A 143 -5.35 0.32 -7.69
N GLN A 144 -5.95 1.12 -6.79
CA GLN A 144 -5.31 1.51 -5.53
C GLN A 144 -5.16 0.30 -4.59
N LEU A 145 -6.17 -0.58 -4.54
CA LEU A 145 -6.10 -1.84 -3.79
C LEU A 145 -5.00 -2.77 -4.32
N GLY A 146 -4.91 -2.96 -5.64
CA GLY A 146 -3.84 -3.76 -6.25
C GLY A 146 -2.45 -3.15 -6.01
N SER A 147 -2.33 -1.82 -6.02
CA SER A 147 -1.07 -1.14 -5.70
C SER A 147 -0.65 -1.35 -4.23
N LEU A 148 -1.60 -1.38 -3.30
CA LEU A 148 -1.34 -1.71 -1.90
C LEU A 148 -0.88 -3.15 -1.72
N GLU A 149 -1.47 -4.08 -2.47
CA GLU A 149 -1.07 -5.48 -2.44
C GLU A 149 0.36 -5.70 -2.94
N GLU A 150 0.70 -5.09 -4.07
CA GLU A 150 2.07 -5.10 -4.61
C GLU A 150 3.06 -4.53 -3.59
N LEU A 151 2.70 -3.41 -2.96
CA LEU A 151 3.51 -2.73 -1.96
C LEU A 151 3.77 -3.61 -0.72
N HIS A 152 2.72 -4.24 -0.19
CA HIS A 152 2.83 -5.13 0.97
C HIS A 152 3.66 -6.37 0.64
N THR A 153 3.47 -6.94 -0.56
CA THR A 153 4.26 -8.05 -1.05
C THR A 153 5.75 -7.69 -1.14
N LEU A 154 6.08 -6.50 -1.64
CA LEU A 154 7.46 -6.03 -1.72
C LEU A 154 8.06 -5.79 -0.34
N PHE A 155 7.28 -5.26 0.61
CA PHE A 155 7.69 -5.14 2.01
C PHE A 155 8.06 -6.50 2.60
N GLU A 156 7.21 -7.52 2.45
CA GLU A 156 7.51 -8.84 2.99
C GLU A 156 8.70 -9.51 2.30
N GLN A 157 8.85 -9.35 0.99
CA GLN A 157 10.00 -9.87 0.26
C GLN A 157 11.31 -9.25 0.73
N ALA A 158 11.36 -7.92 0.84
CA ALA A 158 12.55 -7.20 1.26
C ALA A 158 12.96 -7.55 2.70
N ASN A 159 11.97 -7.74 3.58
CA ASN A 159 12.21 -7.98 5.00
C ASN A 159 12.18 -9.45 5.40
N ARG A 160 12.00 -10.38 4.45
CA ARG A 160 11.83 -11.82 4.72
C ARG A 160 12.84 -12.40 5.72
N PRO A 161 14.16 -12.12 5.63
CA PRO A 161 15.12 -12.69 6.58
C PRO A 161 14.88 -12.27 8.04
N PHE A 162 14.32 -11.07 8.25
CA PHE A 162 14.02 -10.54 9.58
C PHE A 162 12.63 -10.97 10.07
N LEU A 163 11.66 -11.08 9.16
CA LEU A 163 10.29 -11.51 9.48
C LEU A 163 10.18 -13.00 9.81
N GLN A 164 11.10 -13.82 9.32
CA GLN A 164 11.13 -15.27 9.62
C GLN A 164 11.71 -15.61 10.99
N ALA A 165 12.39 -14.68 11.65
CA ALA A 165 13.14 -14.91 12.88
C ALA A 165 12.60 -14.05 14.04
N PRO A 166 11.50 -14.46 14.70
CA PRO A 166 10.98 -13.75 15.85
C PRO A 166 11.96 -13.78 17.04
N PRO A 167 11.98 -12.75 17.91
CA PRO A 167 11.15 -11.54 17.83
C PRO A 167 11.59 -10.61 16.70
N VAL A 168 10.61 -10.10 15.95
CA VAL A 168 10.88 -9.15 14.86
C VAL A 168 11.25 -7.79 15.44
N ASP A 169 12.43 -7.30 15.09
CA ASP A 169 12.90 -5.96 15.44
C ASP A 169 12.50 -4.95 14.34
N PRO A 170 11.55 -4.02 14.62
CA PRO A 170 11.09 -3.05 13.63
C PRO A 170 12.18 -2.12 13.11
N GLU A 171 13.22 -1.84 13.91
CA GLU A 171 14.29 -0.91 13.52
C GLU A 171 15.16 -1.47 12.39
N ARG A 172 15.14 -2.79 12.17
CA ARG A 172 15.86 -3.49 11.10
C ARG A 172 15.10 -3.53 9.79
N LEU A 173 13.78 -3.33 9.85
CA LEU A 173 12.90 -3.43 8.68
C LEU A 173 12.98 -2.18 7.80
N VAL A 174 12.63 -2.36 6.53
CA VAL A 174 12.47 -1.28 5.55
C VAL A 174 11.01 -1.17 5.16
N PHE A 175 10.45 0.04 5.30
CA PHE A 175 9.04 0.32 5.06
C PHE A 175 8.85 1.18 3.80
N PRO A 176 8.61 0.56 2.63
CA PRO A 176 8.36 1.30 1.38
C PRO A 176 7.06 2.12 1.43
N HIS A 177 6.15 1.78 2.34
CA HIS A 177 4.89 2.48 2.63
C HIS A 177 5.04 3.98 2.91
N SER A 178 6.18 4.39 3.48
CA SER A 178 6.50 5.80 3.73
C SER A 178 6.52 6.67 2.46
N LEU A 179 6.84 6.08 1.30
CA LEU A 179 6.88 6.79 0.01
C LEU A 179 5.49 6.97 -0.63
N PHE A 180 4.46 6.29 -0.10
CA PHE A 180 3.08 6.41 -0.57
C PHE A 180 2.28 7.46 0.21
N LEU A 181 2.70 7.82 1.42
CA LEU A 181 2.10 8.90 2.20
C LEU A 181 2.68 10.25 1.78
N GLY A 182 1.89 11.06 1.07
CA GLY A 182 2.30 12.41 0.67
C GLY A 182 2.12 12.75 -0.80
N ARG A 183 1.31 11.97 -1.54
CA ARG A 183 0.90 12.34 -2.90
C ARG A 183 -0.62 12.29 -3.02
N SER A 184 -1.28 13.31 -2.45
CA SER A 184 -2.62 13.78 -2.78
C SER A 184 -2.50 15.14 -3.46
#